data_AF-A0A246JH59-F1
#
_entry.id   AF-A0A246JH59-F1
#
_cell.length_a   1.000
_cell.length_b   1.000
_cell.length_c   1.000
_cell.angle_alpha   90.00
_cell.angle_beta   90.00
_cell.angle_gamma   90.00
#
_symmetry.space_group_name_H-M   'P 1'
#
loop_
_entity.id
_entity.type
_entity.pdbx_description
1 polymer ?
#
loop_
_entity_poly.entity_id
_entity_poly.type
_entity_poly.pdbx_seq_one_letter_code
_entity_poly.pdbx_strand_id
1 'polypeptide(L)'
;MEVIVWIVKWAVGPVVAAIVTIVVREPLKERLAPLVLRFGSKKEDGIAGLWETRFWHGVPETEYVEVIEVSLLLGSYVGRIVPHPLNQGAAKRVADQRPIRVRGSVLNNRHFRGEWLHPERRSHYRGAFDLIIRQNNDRLQGMWLGYSESQNVIQAGRWEWRRLLNGGDVISREDCNVDSLS
;
A
#
# COMPACT_ATOMS: atom_id res chain seq x y z
N MET A 1 34.01 20.83 42.43
CA MET A 1 33.22 19.98 41.51
C MET A 1 31.75 19.87 41.93
N GLU A 2 31.45 19.74 43.23
CA GLU A 2 30.06 19.64 43.74
C GLU A 2 29.16 20.84 43.40
N VAL A 3 29.69 22.07 43.43
CA VAL A 3 28.92 23.29 43.15
C VAL A 3 28.37 23.32 41.72
N ILE A 4 29.16 22.84 40.73
CA ILE A 4 28.76 22.80 39.32
C ILE A 4 27.63 21.78 39.11
N VAL A 5 27.73 20.60 39.75
CA VAL A 5 26.68 19.58 39.70
C VAL A 5 25.38 20.09 40.31
N TRP A 6 25.46 20.89 41.37
CA TRP A 6 24.31 21.52 41.99
C TRP A 6 23.62 22.54 41.08
N ILE A 7 24.40 23.42 40.43
CA ILE A 7 23.87 24.43 39.49
C ILE A 7 23.21 23.75 38.28
N VAL A 8 23.81 22.69 37.75
CA VAL A 8 23.23 21.93 36.62
C VAL A 8 21.91 21.28 37.01
N LYS A 9 21.80 20.68 38.21
CA LYS A 9 20.53 20.09 38.70
C LYS A 9 19.41 21.14 38.82
N TRP A 10 19.74 22.33 39.30
CA TRP A 10 18.78 23.42 39.45
C TRP A 10 18.37 24.08 38.13
N ALA A 11 19.22 24.04 37.11
CA ALA A 11 18.87 24.53 35.78
C ALA A 11 18.07 23.50 34.96
N VAL A 12 18.42 22.22 35.05
CA VAL A 12 17.80 21.16 34.23
C VAL A 12 16.39 20.81 34.74
N GLY A 13 16.18 20.80 36.06
CA GLY A 13 14.89 20.44 36.66
C GLY A 13 13.71 21.29 36.13
N PRO A 14 13.78 22.63 36.17
CA PRO A 14 12.74 23.52 35.65
C PRO A 14 12.53 23.38 34.15
N VAL A 15 13.59 23.16 33.37
CA VAL A 15 13.50 22.99 31.91
C VAL A 15 12.76 21.69 31.57
N VAL A 16 13.11 20.58 32.22
CA VAL A 16 12.40 19.30 32.04
C VAL A 16 10.96 19.42 32.52
N ALA A 17 10.70 20.05 33.66
CA ALA A 17 9.35 20.28 34.17
C ALA A 17 8.50 21.15 33.23
N ALA A 18 9.08 22.20 32.63
CA ALA A 18 8.41 23.03 31.64
C ALA A 18 8.08 22.24 30.36
N ILE A 19 9.02 21.43 29.86
CA ILE A 19 8.80 20.56 28.69
C ILE A 19 7.69 19.56 28.99
N VAL A 20 7.72 18.88 30.14
CA VAL A 20 6.68 17.93 30.56
C VAL A 20 5.33 18.63 30.70
N THR A 21 5.28 19.82 31.29
CA THR A 21 4.03 20.59 31.43
C THR A 21 3.46 21.02 30.08
N ILE A 22 4.31 21.42 29.13
CA ILE A 22 3.92 21.76 27.76
C ILE A 22 3.39 20.53 27.02
N VAL A 23 4.03 19.37 27.19
CA VAL A 23 3.60 18.10 26.57
C VAL A 23 2.31 17.55 27.21
N VAL A 24 2.11 17.76 28.51
CA VAL A 24 0.94 17.28 29.26
C VAL A 24 -0.29 18.16 29.04
N ARG A 25 -0.14 19.46 28.73
CA ARG A 25 -1.27 20.34 28.39
C ARG A 25 -2.00 19.79 27.16
N GLU A 26 -3.28 19.47 27.37
CA GLU A 26 -4.22 18.85 26.43
C GLU A 26 -4.21 19.37 24.98
N PRO A 27 -4.03 20.67 24.65
CA PRO A 27 -4.05 21.12 23.26
C PRO A 27 -2.90 20.57 22.39
N LEU A 28 -1.77 20.16 23.00
CA LEU A 28 -0.65 19.58 22.26
C LEU A 28 -0.78 18.07 22.06
N LYS A 29 -1.52 17.36 22.90
CA LYS A 29 -1.77 15.92 22.72
C LYS A 29 -2.50 15.65 21.42
N GLU A 30 -3.48 16.48 21.05
CA GLU A 30 -4.21 16.35 19.79
C GLU A 30 -3.33 16.65 18.57
N ARG A 31 -2.36 17.57 18.69
CA ARG A 31 -1.42 17.91 17.60
C ARG A 31 -0.24 16.95 17.49
N LEU A 32 0.19 16.33 18.60
CA LEU A 32 1.32 15.40 18.64
C LEU A 32 0.91 13.94 18.52
N ALA A 33 -0.36 13.58 18.76
CA ALA A 33 -0.90 12.25 18.50
C ALA A 33 -0.50 11.67 17.12
N PRO A 34 -0.61 12.40 15.99
CA PRO A 34 -0.20 11.86 14.69
C PRO A 34 1.32 11.67 14.56
N LEU A 35 2.14 12.40 15.33
CA LEU A 35 3.59 12.27 15.32
C LEU A 35 4.05 11.12 16.23
N VAL A 36 3.46 10.94 17.40
CA VAL A 36 3.79 9.84 18.32
C VAL A 36 3.36 8.48 17.74
N LEU A 37 2.22 8.43 17.02
CA LEU A 37 1.81 7.25 16.25
C LEU A 37 2.80 6.89 15.13
N ARG A 38 3.54 7.86 14.57
CA ARG A 38 4.59 7.60 13.56
C ARG A 38 5.86 6.97 14.15
N PHE A 39 6.15 7.18 15.43
CA PHE A 39 7.39 6.69 16.06
C PHE A 39 7.20 5.39 16.88
N GLY A 40 5.96 5.05 17.27
CA GLY A 40 5.70 3.95 18.22
C GLY A 40 5.34 2.57 17.66
N SER A 41 5.14 2.41 16.34
CA SER A 41 4.72 1.12 15.77
C SER A 41 5.64 0.67 14.64
N LYS A 42 6.72 -0.01 15.02
CA LYS A 42 7.51 -0.87 14.13
C LYS A 42 6.85 -2.24 14.01
N LYS A 43 5.57 -2.25 13.62
CA LYS A 43 4.92 -3.44 13.10
C LYS A 43 4.62 -3.13 11.64
N GLU A 44 5.19 -3.90 10.74
CA GLU A 44 5.00 -3.80 9.29
C GLU A 44 3.55 -4.18 8.88
N ASP A 45 2.54 -3.64 9.55
CA ASP A 45 1.12 -3.93 9.40
C ASP A 45 0.44 -2.87 8.49
N GLY A 46 1.01 -2.69 7.29
CA GLY A 46 0.43 -1.82 6.26
C GLY A 46 0.18 -2.58 4.96
N ILE A 47 -0.30 -1.89 3.94
CA ILE A 47 -0.45 -2.46 2.59
C ILE A 47 0.86 -2.48 1.79
N ALA A 48 1.97 -2.02 2.37
CA ALA A 48 3.28 -2.06 1.72
C ALA A 48 3.74 -3.51 1.53
N GLY A 49 4.42 -3.78 0.42
CA GLY A 49 4.90 -5.12 0.06
C GLY A 49 4.62 -5.48 -1.39
N LEU A 50 4.87 -6.75 -1.72
CA LEU A 50 4.67 -7.30 -3.05
C LEU A 50 3.29 -7.93 -3.17
N TRP A 51 2.57 -7.63 -4.25
CA TRP A 51 1.20 -8.08 -4.46
C TRP A 51 1.01 -8.66 -5.86
N GLU A 52 0.44 -9.85 -5.95
CA GLU A 52 -0.19 -10.34 -7.17
C GLU A 52 -1.58 -9.71 -7.26
N THR A 53 -1.83 -8.98 -8.34
CA THR A 53 -3.10 -8.30 -8.55
C THR A 53 -3.78 -8.85 -9.79
N ARG A 54 -5.07 -9.14 -9.66
CA ARG A 54 -5.93 -9.71 -10.69
C ARG A 54 -7.09 -8.77 -10.90
N PHE A 55 -7.29 -8.31 -12.12
CA PHE A 55 -8.46 -7.50 -12.46
C PHE A 55 -9.19 -8.08 -13.66
N TRP A 56 -10.51 -7.93 -13.64
CA TRP A 56 -11.40 -8.42 -14.69
C TRP A 56 -11.96 -7.23 -15.45
N HIS A 57 -11.91 -7.29 -16.79
CA HIS A 57 -12.43 -6.23 -17.65
C HIS A 57 -13.17 -6.80 -18.88
N GLY A 58 -14.11 -6.02 -19.41
CA GLY A 58 -14.86 -6.36 -20.63
C GLY A 58 -16.04 -7.30 -20.41
N VAL A 59 -16.75 -7.60 -21.52
CA VAL A 59 -17.83 -8.59 -21.60
C VAL A 59 -17.56 -9.47 -22.84
N PRO A 60 -17.19 -10.75 -22.69
CA PRO A 60 -17.02 -11.48 -21.43
C PRO A 60 -15.85 -10.96 -20.59
N GLU A 61 -15.93 -11.17 -19.26
CA GLU A 61 -14.86 -10.79 -18.33
C GLU A 61 -13.57 -11.51 -18.68
N THR A 62 -12.51 -10.75 -18.98
CA THR A 62 -11.16 -11.27 -19.20
C THR A 62 -10.32 -10.98 -17.97
N GLU A 63 -9.68 -12.01 -17.39
CA GLU A 63 -8.74 -11.86 -16.29
C GLU A 63 -7.40 -11.31 -16.80
N TYR A 64 -6.82 -10.38 -16.04
CA TYR A 64 -5.49 -9.85 -16.26
C TYR A 64 -4.68 -9.86 -14.97
N VAL A 65 -3.45 -10.35 -15.03
CA VAL A 65 -2.57 -10.51 -13.86
C VAL A 65 -1.32 -9.62 -13.97
N GLU A 66 -1.02 -8.89 -12.90
CA GLU A 66 0.18 -8.07 -12.74
C GLU A 66 0.69 -8.09 -11.30
N VAL A 67 2.00 -7.95 -11.12
CA VAL A 67 2.66 -7.88 -9.82
C VAL A 67 3.08 -6.46 -9.52
N ILE A 68 2.61 -5.95 -8.38
CA ILE A 68 2.79 -4.58 -7.93
C ILE A 68 3.54 -4.57 -6.59
N GLU A 69 4.62 -3.80 -6.53
CA GLU A 69 5.28 -3.47 -5.28
C GLU A 69 4.72 -2.15 -4.75
N VAL A 70 4.13 -2.20 -3.56
CA VAL A 70 3.56 -1.05 -2.86
C VAL A 70 4.54 -0.53 -1.81
N SER A 71 4.81 0.77 -1.85
CA SER A 71 5.71 1.47 -0.93
C SER A 71 5.09 2.75 -0.42
N LEU A 72 5.43 3.18 0.81
CA LEU A 72 4.99 4.47 1.35
C LEU A 72 5.98 5.57 0.93
N LEU A 73 5.50 6.55 0.16
CA LEU A 73 6.29 7.68 -0.32
C LEU A 73 5.58 8.99 0.03
N LEU A 74 6.23 9.85 0.81
CA LEU A 74 5.72 11.18 1.20
C LEU A 74 4.29 11.15 1.79
N GLY A 75 3.96 10.08 2.55
CA GLY A 75 2.65 9.93 3.17
C GLY A 75 1.55 9.34 2.27
N SER A 76 1.87 8.97 1.03
CA SER A 76 0.97 8.25 0.13
C SER A 76 1.54 6.87 -0.23
N TYR A 77 0.67 5.89 -0.43
CA TYR A 77 1.06 4.59 -0.95
C TYR A 77 1.19 4.64 -2.47
N VAL A 78 2.35 4.24 -2.98
CA VAL A 78 2.67 4.20 -4.40
C VAL A 78 2.99 2.75 -4.78
N GLY A 79 2.21 2.21 -5.70
CA GLY A 79 2.43 0.89 -6.30
C GLY A 79 3.10 1.01 -7.66
N ARG A 80 4.16 0.23 -7.87
CA ARG A 80 4.87 0.12 -9.15
C ARG A 80 4.80 -1.30 -9.66
N ILE A 81 4.61 -1.47 -10.97
CA ILE A 81 4.78 -2.80 -11.58
C ILE A 81 6.26 -3.18 -11.43
N VAL A 82 6.55 -4.44 -11.14
CA VAL A 82 7.93 -4.95 -11.03
C VAL A 82 8.13 -6.17 -11.92
N PRO A 83 9.36 -6.45 -12.39
CA PRO A 83 9.65 -7.67 -13.14
C PRO A 83 9.24 -8.92 -12.37
N HIS A 84 8.31 -9.70 -12.91
CA HIS A 84 7.82 -10.93 -12.29
C HIS A 84 7.26 -11.90 -13.35
N PRO A 85 7.46 -13.23 -13.22
CA PRO A 85 6.97 -14.22 -14.17
C PRO A 85 5.43 -14.26 -14.29
N LEU A 86 4.70 -13.85 -13.25
CA LEU A 86 3.23 -13.79 -13.25
C LEU A 86 2.65 -12.62 -14.06
N ASN A 87 3.47 -11.64 -14.47
CA ASN A 87 2.98 -10.51 -15.25
C ASN A 87 2.50 -10.96 -16.63
N GLN A 88 1.36 -10.44 -17.06
CA GLN A 88 0.79 -10.70 -18.38
C GLN A 88 0.77 -9.43 -19.25
N GLY A 89 0.59 -9.60 -20.56
CA GLY A 89 0.34 -8.53 -21.54
C GLY A 89 1.25 -7.29 -21.39
N ALA A 90 0.62 -6.10 -21.35
CA ALA A 90 1.30 -4.82 -21.17
C ALA A 90 2.21 -4.74 -19.93
N ALA A 91 1.77 -5.25 -18.77
CA ALA A 91 2.56 -5.23 -17.54
C ALA A 91 3.89 -5.97 -17.72
N LYS A 92 3.90 -7.12 -18.40
CA LYS A 92 5.13 -7.86 -18.71
C LYS A 92 6.10 -7.05 -19.57
N ARG A 93 5.60 -6.31 -20.56
CA ARG A 93 6.43 -5.52 -21.49
C ARG A 93 7.08 -4.30 -20.85
N VAL A 94 6.45 -3.71 -19.83
CA VAL A 94 6.94 -2.48 -19.19
C VAL A 94 7.58 -2.71 -17.82
N ALA A 95 7.60 -3.96 -17.33
CA ALA A 95 7.98 -4.27 -15.96
C ALA A 95 9.39 -3.77 -15.59
N ASP A 96 10.35 -3.84 -16.52
CA ASP A 96 11.73 -3.41 -16.31
C ASP A 96 11.86 -1.91 -16.03
N GLN A 97 10.92 -1.10 -16.54
CA GLN A 97 10.88 0.35 -16.32
C GLN A 97 10.25 0.72 -14.96
N ARG A 98 9.70 -0.27 -14.26
CA ARG A 98 8.97 -0.13 -13.00
C ARG A 98 7.97 1.04 -12.96
N PRO A 99 7.05 1.13 -13.93
CA PRO A 99 6.13 2.25 -14.03
C PRO A 99 5.20 2.28 -12.82
N ILE A 100 4.78 3.50 -12.45
CA ILE A 100 3.78 3.70 -11.40
C ILE A 100 2.44 3.20 -11.91
N ARG A 101 1.81 2.34 -11.11
CA ARG A 101 0.55 1.67 -11.43
C ARG A 101 -0.59 2.14 -10.55
N VAL A 102 -0.34 2.36 -9.26
CA VAL A 102 -1.34 2.93 -8.34
C VAL A 102 -0.73 4.00 -7.46
N ARG A 103 -1.57 4.95 -7.03
CA ARG A 103 -1.28 5.93 -5.99
C ARG A 103 -2.51 6.10 -5.12
N GLY A 104 -2.35 6.10 -3.80
CA GLY A 104 -3.50 6.19 -2.92
C GLY A 104 -3.16 6.40 -1.46
N SER A 105 -4.18 6.29 -0.62
CA SER A 105 -4.08 6.38 0.82
C SER A 105 -4.93 5.29 1.48
N VAL A 106 -4.55 4.93 2.71
CA VAL A 106 -5.35 4.03 3.53
C VAL A 106 -6.24 4.87 4.45
N LEU A 107 -7.55 4.64 4.35
CA LEU A 107 -8.57 5.29 5.17
C LEU A 107 -9.08 4.31 6.23
N ASN A 108 -9.10 4.76 7.49
CA ASN A 108 -9.60 4.01 8.65
C ASN A 108 -8.99 2.59 8.80
N ASN A 109 -7.75 2.38 8.34
CA ASN A 109 -7.07 1.08 8.30
C ASN A 109 -7.88 -0.04 7.60
N ARG A 110 -8.86 0.32 6.76
CA ARG A 110 -9.83 -0.62 6.17
C ARG A 110 -9.95 -0.47 4.67
N HIS A 111 -9.76 0.72 4.14
CA HIS A 111 -9.91 0.99 2.71
C HIS A 111 -8.60 1.51 2.13
N PHE A 112 -8.09 0.88 1.09
CA PHE A 112 -7.06 1.43 0.23
C PHE A 112 -7.73 2.04 -1.00
N ARG A 113 -7.67 3.36 -1.11
CA ARG A 113 -8.35 4.12 -2.17
C ARG A 113 -7.37 5.01 -2.91
N GLY A 114 -7.64 5.25 -4.18
CA GLY A 114 -6.85 6.18 -4.95
C GLY A 114 -7.05 6.06 -6.45
N GLU A 115 -5.98 6.35 -7.18
CA GLU A 115 -5.97 6.34 -8.63
C GLU A 115 -5.04 5.25 -9.16
N TRP A 116 -5.42 4.70 -10.30
CA TRP A 116 -4.59 3.77 -11.06
C TRP A 116 -4.28 4.32 -12.44
N LEU A 117 -3.12 3.93 -12.98
CA LEU A 117 -2.58 4.40 -14.24
C LEU A 117 -2.33 3.20 -15.17
N HIS A 118 -2.67 3.31 -16.45
CA HIS A 118 -2.35 2.25 -17.41
C HIS A 118 -0.83 2.09 -17.55
N PRO A 119 -0.31 0.85 -17.62
CA PRO A 119 1.13 0.58 -17.70
C PRO A 119 1.83 1.32 -18.86
N GLU A 120 1.23 1.31 -20.04
CA GLU A 120 1.81 1.89 -21.26
C GLU A 120 1.25 3.27 -21.63
N ARG A 121 0.02 3.60 -21.19
CA ARG A 121 -0.77 4.72 -21.73
C ARG A 121 -1.08 5.73 -20.63
N ARG A 122 -0.03 6.30 -20.04
CA ARG A 122 -0.11 7.13 -18.82
C ARG A 122 -1.07 8.31 -18.92
N SER A 123 -1.23 8.91 -20.11
CA SER A 123 -2.10 10.08 -20.33
C SER A 123 -3.57 9.71 -20.58
N HIS A 124 -3.84 8.60 -21.27
CA HIS A 124 -5.16 8.35 -21.88
C HIS A 124 -6.01 7.30 -21.17
N TYR A 125 -5.43 6.59 -20.20
CA TYR A 125 -6.14 5.52 -19.50
C TYR A 125 -5.73 5.52 -18.03
N ARG A 126 -6.61 6.09 -17.21
CA ARG A 126 -6.48 6.21 -15.76
C ARG A 126 -7.84 6.05 -15.12
N GLY A 127 -7.85 5.85 -13.81
CA GLY A 127 -9.08 5.62 -13.11
C GLY A 127 -8.94 5.67 -11.61
N ALA A 128 -10.02 5.34 -10.92
CA ALA A 128 -10.09 5.27 -9.47
C ALA A 128 -10.28 3.83 -9.00
N PHE A 129 -9.91 3.55 -7.76
CA PHE A 129 -10.17 2.28 -7.11
C PHE A 129 -10.54 2.45 -5.64
N ASP A 130 -11.30 1.49 -5.12
CA ASP A 130 -11.56 1.31 -3.68
C ASP A 130 -11.42 -0.17 -3.35
N LEU A 131 -10.42 -0.50 -2.53
CA LEU A 131 -10.11 -1.86 -2.10
C LEU A 131 -10.25 -1.97 -0.59
N ILE A 132 -10.95 -3.01 -0.14
CA ILE A 132 -11.09 -3.35 1.28
C ILE A 132 -9.89 -4.19 1.69
N ILE A 133 -9.24 -3.77 2.78
CA ILE A 133 -8.14 -4.49 3.44
C ILE A 133 -8.76 -5.56 4.34
N ARG A 134 -8.47 -6.84 4.10
CA ARG A 134 -8.91 -7.95 4.96
C ARG A 134 -8.09 -7.98 6.25
N GLN A 135 -8.64 -8.60 7.31
CA GLN A 135 -8.08 -8.57 8.68
C GLN A 135 -6.61 -9.01 8.79
N ASN A 136 -6.14 -9.90 7.90
CA ASN A 136 -4.78 -10.43 7.92
C ASN A 136 -3.80 -9.67 7.02
N ASN A 137 -4.22 -8.58 6.37
CA ASN A 137 -3.42 -7.80 5.41
C ASN A 137 -2.83 -8.64 4.25
N ASP A 138 -3.34 -9.84 4.01
CA ASP A 138 -2.90 -10.78 2.98
C ASP A 138 -3.70 -10.65 1.68
N ARG A 139 -4.88 -10.01 1.76
CA ARG A 139 -5.79 -9.80 0.63
C ARG A 139 -6.39 -8.41 0.62
N LEU A 140 -6.47 -7.82 -0.57
CA LEU A 140 -7.27 -6.63 -0.85
C LEU A 140 -8.31 -6.99 -1.92
N GLN A 141 -9.54 -6.54 -1.75
CA GLN A 141 -10.60 -6.82 -2.72
C GLN A 141 -11.50 -5.60 -2.88
N GLY A 142 -11.91 -5.33 -4.10
CA GLY A 142 -12.87 -4.27 -4.36
C GLY A 142 -13.07 -4.04 -5.84
N MET A 143 -13.23 -2.77 -6.21
CA MET A 143 -13.54 -2.38 -7.58
C MET A 143 -12.59 -1.32 -8.09
N TRP A 144 -12.41 -1.34 -9.40
CA TRP A 144 -11.79 -0.27 -10.16
C TRP A 144 -12.81 0.33 -11.12
N LEU A 145 -12.63 1.62 -11.39
CA LEU A 145 -13.32 2.38 -12.42
C LEU A 145 -12.25 2.99 -13.32
N GLY A 146 -12.35 2.82 -14.63
CA GLY A 146 -11.40 3.32 -15.62
C GLY A 146 -12.10 4.11 -16.70
N TYR A 147 -11.45 5.18 -17.15
CA TYR A 147 -11.91 5.96 -18.29
C TYR A 147 -10.98 5.77 -19.48
N SER A 148 -11.56 5.38 -20.62
CA SER A 148 -10.87 5.31 -21.91
C SER A 148 -11.15 6.57 -22.71
N GLU A 149 -10.20 7.50 -22.76
CA GLU A 149 -10.35 8.72 -23.59
C GLU A 149 -10.55 8.36 -25.06
N SER A 150 -9.77 7.39 -25.57
CA SER A 150 -9.81 6.99 -26.99
C SER A 150 -11.13 6.36 -27.43
N GLN A 151 -11.85 5.72 -26.50
CA GLN A 151 -13.11 5.05 -26.81
C GLN A 151 -14.32 5.83 -26.27
N ASN A 152 -14.07 6.85 -25.45
CA ASN A 152 -15.09 7.56 -24.68
C ASN A 152 -16.00 6.60 -23.88
N VAL A 153 -15.41 5.57 -23.28
CA VAL A 153 -16.12 4.54 -22.50
C VAL A 153 -15.59 4.52 -21.07
N ILE A 154 -16.51 4.45 -20.12
CA ILE A 154 -16.23 4.14 -18.72
C ILE A 154 -16.35 2.63 -18.55
N GLN A 155 -15.29 2.02 -18.00
CA GLN A 155 -15.27 0.61 -17.67
C GLN A 155 -15.10 0.46 -16.16
N ALA A 156 -15.70 -0.58 -15.61
CA ALA A 156 -15.51 -0.94 -14.22
C ALA A 156 -15.28 -2.45 -14.14
N GLY A 157 -14.63 -2.87 -13.07
CA GLY A 157 -14.38 -4.27 -12.84
C GLY A 157 -13.97 -4.57 -11.42
N ARG A 158 -13.87 -5.87 -11.14
CA ARG A 158 -13.37 -6.37 -9.87
C ARG A 158 -11.85 -6.29 -9.85
N TRP A 159 -11.29 -6.05 -8.68
CA TRP A 159 -9.85 -6.10 -8.43
C TRP A 159 -9.58 -6.92 -7.18
N GLU A 160 -8.73 -7.92 -7.30
CA GLU A 160 -8.31 -8.77 -6.19
C GLU A 160 -6.79 -8.79 -6.09
N TRP A 161 -6.29 -8.59 -4.88
CA TRP A 161 -4.87 -8.52 -4.60
C TRP A 161 -4.55 -9.59 -3.56
N ARG A 162 -3.48 -10.33 -3.82
CA ARG A 162 -2.94 -11.33 -2.91
C ARG A 162 -1.50 -10.97 -2.60
N ARG A 163 -1.17 -10.88 -1.32
CA ARG A 163 0.19 -10.59 -0.88
C ARG A 163 1.10 -11.75 -1.27
N LEU A 164 2.23 -11.43 -1.90
CA LEU A 164 3.29 -12.38 -2.15
C LEU A 164 4.25 -12.31 -0.96
N LEU A 165 4.55 -13.46 -0.36
CA LEU A 165 5.53 -13.55 0.71
C LEU A 165 6.92 -13.39 0.09
N ASN A 166 7.77 -12.57 0.71
CA ASN A 166 9.16 -12.39 0.29
C ASN A 166 9.93 -13.69 0.56
N GLY A 167 9.88 -14.62 -0.39
CA GLY A 167 10.54 -15.92 -0.27
C GLY A 167 9.92 -16.95 -1.20
N GLY A 168 10.26 -16.87 -2.49
CA GLY A 168 10.40 -18.04 -3.35
C GLY A 168 9.21 -18.99 -3.57
N ASP A 169 8.01 -18.70 -3.06
CA ASP A 169 6.86 -19.59 -3.24
C ASP A 169 6.21 -19.40 -4.62
N VAL A 170 6.97 -19.83 -5.63
CA VAL A 170 6.42 -20.68 -6.67
C VAL A 170 6.08 -22.01 -6.00
N ILE A 171 5.06 -22.03 -5.12
CA ILE A 171 4.40 -23.30 -4.82
C ILE A 171 3.64 -23.61 -6.09
N SER A 172 4.29 -24.43 -6.92
CA SER A 172 3.75 -25.07 -8.11
C SER A 172 2.33 -25.53 -7.80
N ARG A 173 1.36 -24.97 -8.52
CA ARG A 173 -0.06 -25.33 -8.42
C ARG A 173 -0.34 -26.73 -9.01
N GLU A 174 0.70 -27.54 -9.20
CA GLU A 174 0.66 -28.88 -9.81
C GLU A 174 0.36 -29.99 -8.80
N ASP A 175 0.43 -29.74 -7.49
CA ASP A 175 0.24 -30.81 -6.48
C ASP A 175 -1.22 -31.00 -6.00
N CYS A 176 -2.21 -30.41 -6.69
CA CYS A 176 -3.63 -30.62 -6.35
C CYS A 176 -4.40 -31.46 -7.38
N ASN A 177 -3.71 -32.27 -8.22
CA ASN A 177 -4.40 -33.14 -9.17
C ASN A 177 -3.83 -34.57 -9.19
N VAL A 178 -3.72 -35.18 -8.01
CA VAL A 178 -3.60 -36.63 -7.86
C VAL A 178 -4.68 -37.04 -6.87
N ASP A 179 -5.81 -37.51 -7.41
CA ASP A 179 -6.82 -38.38 -6.78
C ASP A 179 -8.21 -38.08 -7.35
N SER A 180 -8.41 -38.41 -8.64
CA SER A 180 -9.74 -38.74 -9.17
C SER A 180 -9.60 -39.66 -10.40
N LEU A 181 -8.89 -40.77 -10.20
CA LEU A 181 -9.04 -41.97 -11.02
C LEU A 181 -9.18 -43.17 -10.09
N SER A 182 -10.42 -43.44 -9.71
CA SER A 182 -10.91 -44.74 -9.25
C SER A 182 -12.36 -44.89 -9.66
#